data_AF-A0A1H0ZVH4-F1
#
_entry.id   AF-A0A1H0ZVH4-F1
#
_cell.length_a   1.000
_cell.length_b   1.000
_cell.length_c   1.000
_cell.angle_alpha   90.00
_cell.angle_beta   90.00
_cell.angle_gamma   90.00
#
_symmetry.space_group_name_H-M   'P 1'
#
loop_
_entity.id
_entity.type
_entity.pdbx_description
1 polymer ?
#
loop_
_entity_poly.entity_id
_entity_poly.type
_entity_poly.pdbx_seq_one_letter_code
_entity_poly.pdbx_strand_id
1 'polypeptide(L)'
;MKRRVSGVGAMAAMAAMAAMACMAGAHAAEPSLPDVPSCSSTTAPDDAGLVATPGGFMLVHPRSVDLADDYTGCKTLWVMDVDPAPWRWATLWFRDGRLQRVVSGSRDAAPRVCDMPGAALPTGYAPAPACEGLEEHPWIALRLPSWPRACAAENPPAACEGAPE
;
A
#
# COMPACT_ATOMS: atom_id res chain seq x y z
N MET A 1 79.67 -4.07 -34.77
CA MET A 1 79.77 -5.53 -34.59
C MET A 1 79.61 -5.88 -33.11
N LYS A 2 78.92 -7.00 -32.83
CA LYS A 2 78.75 -7.75 -31.56
C LYS A 2 77.72 -7.27 -30.52
N ARG A 3 76.56 -7.95 -30.60
CA ARG A 3 75.56 -8.20 -29.55
C ARG A 3 76.18 -8.90 -28.32
N ARG A 4 75.60 -8.70 -27.13
CA ARG A 4 75.11 -9.80 -26.28
C ARG A 4 73.87 -9.36 -25.49
N VAL A 5 72.88 -10.23 -25.53
CA VAL A 5 71.65 -10.29 -24.73
C VAL A 5 71.91 -11.22 -23.55
N SER A 6 71.21 -10.98 -22.45
CA SER A 6 70.62 -11.96 -21.51
C SER A 6 70.92 -11.66 -20.04
N GLY A 7 69.85 -11.53 -19.27
CA GLY A 7 69.86 -11.45 -17.82
C GLY A 7 68.45 -11.30 -17.27
N VAL A 8 67.68 -12.38 -17.33
CA VAL A 8 66.40 -12.57 -16.63
C VAL A 8 66.66 -12.49 -15.12
N GLY A 9 65.83 -11.73 -14.40
CA GLY A 9 65.86 -11.67 -12.94
C GLY A 9 64.57 -11.05 -12.41
N ALA A 10 63.57 -11.90 -12.17
CA ALA A 10 62.29 -11.56 -11.56
C ALA A 10 62.47 -11.18 -10.08
N MET A 11 61.77 -10.14 -9.60
CA MET A 11 60.97 -10.23 -8.36
C MET A 11 60.18 -8.93 -8.12
N ALA A 12 58.85 -9.10 -8.15
CA ALA A 12 57.85 -8.55 -7.24
C ALA A 12 58.02 -7.12 -6.68
N ALA A 13 57.10 -6.25 -7.10
CA ALA A 13 56.38 -5.38 -6.16
C ALA A 13 55.06 -4.93 -6.80
N MET A 14 54.02 -5.73 -6.60
CA MET A 14 52.62 -5.31 -6.75
C MET A 14 52.36 -4.20 -5.73
N ALA A 15 51.99 -3.00 -6.17
CA ALA A 15 51.29 -2.05 -5.32
C ALA A 15 50.49 -1.03 -6.13
N ALA A 16 49.20 -0.96 -5.78
CA ALA A 16 48.27 0.16 -5.98
C ALA A 16 47.80 0.44 -7.42
N MET A 17 46.84 -0.37 -7.91
CA MET A 17 45.85 0.16 -8.85
C MET A 17 44.84 1.03 -8.09
N ALA A 18 44.71 2.24 -8.62
CA ALA A 18 43.96 3.35 -8.08
C ALA A 18 42.45 3.11 -8.05
N ALA A 19 41.83 3.79 -7.09
CA ALA A 19 40.42 3.81 -6.75
C ALA A 19 39.48 3.95 -7.97
N MET A 20 38.71 2.89 -8.23
CA MET A 20 37.48 2.98 -9.00
C MET A 20 36.39 3.52 -8.08
N ALA A 21 36.16 4.83 -8.16
CA ALA A 21 34.99 5.49 -7.57
C ALA A 21 33.74 5.01 -8.33
N CYS A 22 33.09 3.98 -7.82
CA CYS A 22 31.73 3.65 -8.20
C CYS A 22 30.82 4.78 -7.73
N MET A 23 30.57 5.77 -8.60
CA MET A 23 29.32 6.53 -8.56
C MET A 23 28.19 5.55 -8.89
N ALA A 24 27.82 4.72 -7.92
CA ALA A 24 26.51 4.11 -7.91
C ALA A 24 25.55 5.27 -7.76
N GLY A 25 24.97 5.71 -8.88
CA GLY A 25 23.76 6.52 -8.82
C GLY A 25 22.79 5.74 -7.94
N ALA A 26 22.54 6.27 -6.74
CA ALA A 26 21.41 5.87 -5.94
C ALA A 26 20.20 6.21 -6.78
N HIS A 27 19.78 5.26 -7.62
CA HIS A 27 18.43 5.22 -8.11
C HIS A 27 17.64 5.05 -6.84
N ALA A 28 17.13 6.16 -6.29
CA ALA A 28 16.07 6.09 -5.32
C ALA A 28 15.03 5.22 -6.00
N ALA A 29 14.91 3.97 -5.55
CA ALA A 29 13.84 3.11 -6.00
C ALA A 29 12.57 3.92 -5.72
N GLU A 30 11.89 4.36 -6.79
CA GLU A 30 10.61 5.01 -6.62
C GLU A 30 9.76 4.05 -5.79
N PRO A 31 9.22 4.47 -4.65
CA PRO A 31 8.45 3.56 -3.82
C PRO A 31 7.30 3.04 -4.66
N SER A 32 7.32 1.75 -4.95
CA SER A 32 6.16 1.03 -5.45
C SER A 32 5.00 1.29 -4.49
N LEU A 33 3.77 1.24 -4.99
CA LEU A 33 2.63 1.19 -4.08
C LEU A 33 2.90 0.04 -3.10
N PRO A 34 2.76 0.28 -1.79
CA PRO A 34 3.18 -0.69 -0.80
C PRO A 34 2.49 -2.02 -1.07
N ASP A 35 3.29 -3.02 -1.44
CA ASP A 35 2.84 -4.38 -1.67
C ASP A 35 2.93 -5.14 -0.35
N VAL A 36 2.07 -4.73 0.58
CA VAL A 36 1.94 -5.39 1.87
C VAL A 36 0.83 -6.45 1.79
N PRO A 37 0.93 -7.58 2.52
CA PRO A 37 -0.03 -8.67 2.44
C PRO A 37 -1.50 -8.26 2.67
N SER A 38 -1.74 -7.19 3.43
CA SER A 38 -3.08 -6.65 3.65
C SER A 38 -3.73 -6.05 2.40
N CYS A 39 -2.96 -5.68 1.38
CA CYS A 39 -3.46 -5.09 0.13
C CYS A 39 -4.00 -6.12 -0.85
N SER A 40 -3.53 -7.38 -0.74
CA SER A 40 -4.00 -8.48 -1.57
C SER A 40 -5.11 -9.28 -0.90
N SER A 41 -5.36 -9.09 0.40
CA SER A 41 -6.36 -9.86 1.16
C SER A 41 -7.75 -9.76 0.55
N THR A 42 -8.32 -10.92 0.22
CA THR A 42 -9.69 -11.06 -0.27
C THR A 42 -10.70 -11.18 0.87
N THR A 43 -10.25 -11.65 2.03
CA THR A 43 -11.07 -11.84 3.24
C THR A 43 -10.81 -10.74 4.26
N ALA A 44 -11.86 -10.29 4.94
CA ALA A 44 -11.75 -9.32 6.02
C ALA A 44 -11.10 -9.95 7.27
N PRO A 45 -9.98 -9.39 7.79
CA PRO A 45 -9.35 -9.84 9.02
C PRO A 45 -10.26 -9.72 10.26
N ASP A 46 -9.97 -10.49 11.31
CA ASP A 46 -10.76 -10.50 12.55
C ASP A 46 -10.61 -9.19 13.35
N ASP A 47 -9.49 -8.51 13.21
CA ASP A 47 -9.17 -7.22 13.82
C ASP A 47 -9.64 -6.00 12.99
N ALA A 48 -10.40 -6.23 11.91
CA ALA A 48 -11.02 -5.15 11.15
C ALA A 48 -11.92 -4.26 12.03
N GLY A 49 -12.11 -3.02 11.60
CA GLY A 49 -13.09 -2.10 12.17
C GLY A 49 -14.45 -2.29 11.54
N LEU A 50 -15.49 -1.97 12.29
CA LEU A 50 -16.87 -1.86 11.83
C LEU A 50 -17.21 -0.39 11.58
N VAL A 51 -17.67 -0.07 10.38
CA VAL A 51 -18.15 1.28 10.03
C VAL A 51 -19.63 1.21 9.69
N ALA A 52 -20.42 2.07 10.33
CA ALA A 52 -21.84 2.19 10.05
C ALA A 52 -22.07 2.93 8.73
N THR A 53 -23.04 2.46 7.94
CA THR A 53 -23.45 3.07 6.67
C THR A 53 -24.98 3.24 6.66
N PRO A 54 -25.54 4.12 5.81
CA PRO A 54 -27.00 4.25 5.68
C PRO A 54 -27.74 2.95 5.28
N GLY A 55 -27.03 1.91 4.82
CA GLY A 55 -27.61 0.64 4.36
C GLY A 55 -27.14 -0.60 5.12
N GLY A 56 -26.42 -0.45 6.24
CA GLY A 56 -25.84 -1.56 6.99
C GLY A 56 -24.44 -1.23 7.48
N PHE A 57 -23.54 -2.20 7.42
CA PHE A 57 -22.16 -2.02 7.89
C PHE A 57 -21.14 -2.37 6.83
N MET A 58 -19.97 -1.77 6.97
CA MET A 58 -18.77 -2.15 6.24
C MET A 58 -17.68 -2.54 7.23
N LEU A 59 -16.79 -3.43 6.79
CA LEU A 59 -15.54 -3.69 7.49
C LEU A 59 -14.43 -2.84 6.87
N VAL A 60 -13.52 -2.35 7.70
CA VAL A 60 -12.35 -1.56 7.30
C VAL A 60 -11.08 -2.12 7.93
N HIS A 61 -10.00 -2.25 7.17
CA HIS A 61 -8.71 -2.65 7.72
C HIS A 61 -7.56 -1.96 6.98
N PRO A 62 -6.54 -1.42 7.69
CA PRO A 62 -6.45 -1.31 9.16
C PRO A 62 -7.51 -0.38 9.77
N ARG A 63 -7.69 -0.44 11.08
CA ARG A 63 -8.58 0.49 11.81
C ARG A 63 -7.94 1.87 11.93
N SER A 64 -8.76 2.90 12.11
CA SER A 64 -8.29 4.29 12.22
C SER A 64 -7.25 4.51 13.32
N VAL A 65 -7.38 3.82 14.45
CA VAL A 65 -6.45 3.88 15.57
C VAL A 65 -5.07 3.31 15.27
N ASP A 66 -4.97 2.44 14.26
CA ASP A 66 -3.72 1.80 13.85
C ASP A 66 -3.00 2.58 12.73
N LEU A 67 -3.59 3.68 12.25
CA LEU A 67 -3.06 4.47 11.14
C LEU A 67 -2.38 5.74 11.65
N ALA A 68 -1.10 5.91 11.35
CA ALA A 68 -0.38 7.17 11.50
C ALA A 68 -0.84 8.22 10.46
N ASP A 69 -0.58 9.50 10.72
CA ASP A 69 -0.94 10.59 9.79
C ASP A 69 -0.19 10.50 8.45
N ASP A 70 1.04 9.97 8.48
CA ASP A 70 1.93 9.77 7.34
C ASP A 70 1.85 8.34 6.78
N TYR A 71 0.75 7.62 7.05
CA TYR A 71 0.60 6.22 6.67
C TYR A 71 0.90 5.99 5.18
N THR A 72 1.80 5.04 4.95
CA THR A 72 2.10 4.47 3.64
C THR A 72 1.72 3.00 3.66
N GLY A 73 0.68 2.65 2.93
CA GLY A 73 0.11 1.31 2.94
C GLY A 73 -1.17 1.28 2.13
N CYS A 74 -2.01 0.29 2.40
CA CYS A 74 -3.36 0.26 1.87
C CYS A 74 -4.39 0.13 2.98
N LYS A 75 -5.60 0.55 2.66
CA LYS A 75 -6.80 0.31 3.45
C LYS A 75 -7.81 -0.40 2.58
N THR A 76 -8.38 -1.47 3.10
CA THR A 76 -9.36 -2.28 2.37
C THR A 76 -10.72 -2.17 3.05
N LEU A 77 -11.76 -2.11 2.23
CA LEU A 77 -13.15 -1.99 2.62
C LEU A 77 -13.93 -3.21 2.13
N TRP A 78 -14.73 -3.80 3.00
CA TRP A 78 -15.63 -4.90 2.67
C TRP A 78 -17.07 -4.52 3.00
N VAL A 79 -18.00 -4.87 2.12
CA VAL A 79 -19.44 -4.72 2.42
C VAL A 79 -19.90 -5.94 3.20
N MET A 80 -20.53 -5.72 4.35
CA MET A 80 -21.31 -6.75 5.03
C MET A 80 -22.72 -6.77 4.44
N ASP A 81 -22.85 -7.37 3.27
CA ASP A 81 -24.14 -7.68 2.66
C ASP A 81 -24.50 -9.12 3.05
N VAL A 82 -25.73 -9.36 3.49
CA VAL A 82 -26.11 -10.56 4.26
C VAL A 82 -25.93 -11.84 3.41
N ASP A 83 -25.03 -12.71 3.86
CA ASP A 83 -24.67 -14.08 3.40
C ASP A 83 -24.21 -14.27 1.92
N PRO A 84 -23.16 -15.09 1.61
CA PRO A 84 -22.41 -15.97 2.52
C PRO A 84 -21.15 -15.37 3.16
N ALA A 85 -20.65 -14.23 2.68
CA ALA A 85 -19.46 -13.58 3.25
C ALA A 85 -19.36 -12.10 2.85
N PRO A 86 -18.75 -11.25 3.70
CA PRO A 86 -18.37 -9.91 3.30
C PRO A 86 -17.49 -9.97 2.06
N TRP A 87 -17.78 -9.12 1.07
CA TRP A 87 -17.02 -9.08 -0.17
C TRP A 87 -16.22 -7.79 -0.24
N ARG A 88 -15.01 -7.87 -0.81
CA ARG A 88 -14.08 -6.75 -0.90
C ARG A 88 -14.62 -5.70 -1.89
N TRP A 89 -15.04 -4.57 -1.35
CA TRP A 89 -15.55 -3.46 -2.13
C TRP A 89 -14.46 -2.60 -2.71
N ALA A 90 -13.43 -2.26 -1.94
CA ALA A 90 -12.36 -1.41 -2.43
C ALA A 90 -11.06 -1.64 -1.68
N THR A 91 -9.95 -1.42 -2.37
CA THR A 91 -8.63 -1.22 -1.77
C THR A 91 -8.16 0.18 -2.14
N LEU A 92 -7.66 0.91 -1.15
CA LEU A 92 -7.24 2.30 -1.23
C LEU A 92 -5.77 2.36 -0.86
N TRP A 93 -4.91 2.87 -1.73
CA TRP A 93 -3.48 2.99 -1.48
C TRP A 93 -3.12 4.40 -1.05
N PHE A 94 -2.42 4.50 0.07
CA PHE A 94 -1.94 5.75 0.64
C PHE A 94 -0.42 5.78 0.63
N ARG A 95 0.11 7.00 0.46
CA ARG A 95 1.51 7.32 0.60
C ARG A 95 1.63 8.65 1.32
N ASP A 96 2.39 8.68 2.41
CA ASP A 96 2.57 9.86 3.26
C ASP A 96 1.22 10.48 3.65
N GLY A 97 0.24 9.63 3.99
CA GLY A 97 -1.12 10.03 4.35
C GLY A 97 -2.04 10.42 3.18
N ARG A 98 -1.54 10.45 1.94
CA ARG A 98 -2.28 10.88 0.75
C ARG A 98 -2.74 9.70 -0.09
N LEU A 99 -4.01 9.69 -0.47
CA LEU A 99 -4.56 8.69 -1.38
C LEU A 99 -3.92 8.81 -2.77
N GLN A 100 -3.42 7.70 -3.29
CA GLN A 100 -2.77 7.60 -4.60
C GLN A 100 -3.67 6.89 -5.61
N ARG A 101 -4.36 5.83 -5.16
CA ARG A 101 -5.14 4.94 -6.02
C ARG A 101 -6.29 4.30 -5.26
N VAL A 102 -7.38 4.07 -5.98
CA VAL A 102 -8.50 3.23 -5.55
C VAL A 102 -8.72 2.11 -6.56
N VAL A 103 -8.82 0.89 -6.08
CA VAL A 103 -9.31 -0.26 -6.85
C VAL A 103 -10.62 -0.70 -6.22
N SER A 104 -11.73 -0.36 -6.85
CA SER A 104 -13.06 -0.77 -6.40
C SER A 104 -13.52 -2.01 -7.16
N GLY A 105 -14.06 -2.99 -6.45
CA GLY A 105 -14.74 -4.16 -7.00
C GLY A 105 -16.26 -3.97 -7.07
N SER A 106 -16.88 -4.86 -7.83
CA SER A 106 -18.29 -5.20 -7.77
C SER A 106 -18.40 -6.73 -7.79
N ARG A 107 -19.47 -7.32 -7.24
CA ARG A 107 -19.70 -8.77 -7.35
C ARG A 107 -19.80 -9.21 -8.81
N ASP A 108 -20.38 -8.38 -9.66
CA ASP A 108 -20.78 -8.75 -11.03
C ASP A 108 -20.03 -7.99 -12.14
N ALA A 109 -18.98 -7.24 -11.79
CA ALA A 109 -18.23 -6.46 -12.77
C ALA A 109 -16.71 -6.52 -12.52
N ALA A 110 -15.95 -6.30 -13.59
CA ALA A 110 -14.51 -6.14 -13.49
C ALA A 110 -14.16 -4.98 -12.52
N PRO A 111 -13.09 -5.11 -11.73
CA PRO A 111 -12.65 -4.04 -10.85
C PRO A 111 -12.39 -2.75 -11.62
N ARG A 112 -12.84 -1.62 -11.08
CA ARG A 112 -12.47 -0.30 -11.57
C ARG A 112 -11.23 0.17 -10.84
N VAL A 113 -10.25 0.59 -11.61
CA VAL A 113 -9.02 1.22 -11.10
C VAL A 113 -9.14 2.71 -11.36
N CYS A 114 -8.74 3.50 -10.37
CA CYS A 114 -8.77 4.94 -10.40
C CYS A 114 -7.50 5.49 -9.77
N ASP A 115 -6.92 6.48 -10.43
CA ASP A 115 -5.74 7.20 -9.95
C ASP A 115 -6.14 8.60 -9.51
N MET A 116 -5.61 9.03 -8.36
CA MET A 116 -5.96 10.33 -7.82
C MET A 116 -5.25 11.45 -8.59
N PRO A 117 -5.91 12.59 -8.86
CA PRO A 117 -5.26 13.71 -9.53
C PRO A 117 -4.01 14.19 -8.78
N GLY A 118 -2.91 14.41 -9.51
CA GLY A 118 -1.64 14.86 -8.94
C GLY A 118 -0.84 13.77 -8.20
N ALA A 119 -1.33 12.52 -8.17
CA ALA A 119 -0.56 11.38 -7.73
C ALA A 119 0.35 10.88 -8.86
N ALA A 120 1.66 10.83 -8.62
CA ALA A 120 2.59 10.14 -9.51
C ALA A 120 2.52 8.64 -9.21
N LEU A 121 2.03 7.86 -10.17
CA LEU A 121 2.00 6.41 -10.04
C LEU A 121 3.40 5.84 -10.24
N PRO A 122 3.76 4.76 -9.52
CA PRO A 122 5.04 4.12 -9.75
C PRO A 122 5.15 3.54 -11.18
N THR A 123 6.37 3.47 -11.67
CA THR A 123 6.70 2.83 -12.95
C THR A 123 6.17 1.38 -13.01
N GLY A 124 5.48 1.01 -14.09
CA GLY A 124 4.91 -0.34 -14.30
C GLY A 124 3.41 -0.45 -14.03
N TYR A 125 2.79 0.59 -13.46
CA TYR A 125 1.33 0.69 -13.41
C TYR A 125 0.80 1.41 -14.64
N ALA A 126 -0.24 0.86 -15.26
CA ALA A 126 -0.96 1.54 -16.33
C ALA A 126 -1.72 2.75 -15.76
N PRO A 127 -1.72 3.91 -16.44
CA PRO A 127 -2.56 5.03 -16.07
C PRO A 127 -4.03 4.62 -16.19
N ALA A 128 -4.76 4.73 -15.08
CA ALA A 128 -6.20 4.58 -15.04
C ALA A 128 -6.88 5.93 -15.28
N PRO A 129 -8.17 5.96 -15.67
CA PRO A 129 -8.92 7.21 -15.69
C PRO A 129 -8.86 7.92 -14.33
N ALA A 130 -8.80 9.25 -14.37
CA ALA A 130 -8.91 10.08 -13.18
C ALA A 130 -10.30 9.89 -12.54
N CYS A 131 -10.35 9.89 -11.22
CA CYS A 131 -11.55 9.55 -10.47
C CYS A 131 -12.35 10.80 -10.06
N GLU A 132 -12.83 11.56 -11.06
CA GLU A 132 -13.56 12.82 -10.84
C GLU A 132 -14.76 12.63 -9.90
N GLY A 133 -14.77 13.38 -8.79
CA GLY A 133 -15.81 13.35 -7.77
C GLY A 133 -15.59 12.30 -6.68
N LEU A 134 -14.56 11.45 -6.78
CA LEU A 134 -14.18 10.54 -5.70
C LEU A 134 -13.39 11.29 -4.60
N GLU A 135 -12.72 12.39 -4.94
CA GLU A 135 -11.85 13.16 -4.02
C GLU A 135 -12.58 13.65 -2.76
N GLU A 136 -13.89 13.85 -2.86
CA GLU A 136 -14.73 14.35 -1.77
C GLU A 136 -15.51 13.23 -1.07
N HIS A 137 -15.39 11.98 -1.54
CA HIS A 137 -16.19 10.88 -1.03
C HIS A 137 -15.70 10.47 0.38
N PRO A 138 -16.55 10.45 1.43
CA PRO A 138 -16.10 10.17 2.79
C PRO A 138 -15.38 8.82 2.95
N TRP A 139 -15.80 7.79 2.20
CA TRP A 139 -15.16 6.47 2.18
C TRP A 139 -13.68 6.45 1.78
N ILE A 140 -13.18 7.50 1.13
CA ILE A 140 -11.77 7.58 0.74
C ILE A 140 -10.86 8.31 1.72
N ALA A 141 -11.42 8.84 2.82
CA ALA A 141 -10.64 9.40 3.92
C ALA A 141 -9.62 8.39 4.44
N LEU A 142 -8.43 8.80 4.91
CA LEU A 142 -7.46 7.87 5.49
C LEU A 142 -8.04 7.16 6.73
N ARG A 143 -8.58 7.94 7.67
CA ARG A 143 -9.26 7.44 8.87
C ARG A 143 -10.77 7.47 8.66
N LEU A 144 -11.42 6.34 8.85
CA LEU A 144 -12.87 6.21 8.90
C LEU A 144 -13.26 5.90 10.35
N PRO A 145 -14.13 6.70 10.98
CA PRO A 145 -14.59 6.40 12.33
C PRO A 145 -15.11 4.97 12.40
N SER A 146 -14.50 4.16 13.28
CA SER A 146 -14.80 2.73 13.33
C SER A 146 -14.83 2.19 14.76
N TRP A 147 -15.72 1.23 15.00
CA TRP A 147 -15.69 0.40 16.20
C TRP A 147 -14.87 -0.88 15.97
N PRO A 148 -14.51 -1.64 17.02
CA PRO A 148 -14.06 -3.02 16.84
C PRO A 148 -15.08 -3.87 16.04
N ARG A 149 -14.63 -4.78 15.17
CA ARG A 149 -15.53 -5.71 14.44
C ARG A 149 -16.46 -6.52 15.35
N ALA A 150 -16.04 -6.80 16.60
CA ALA A 150 -16.86 -7.46 17.60
C ALA A 150 -18.19 -6.73 17.90
N CYS A 151 -18.31 -5.46 17.54
CA CYS A 151 -19.55 -4.68 17.68
C CYS A 151 -20.65 -5.10 16.69
N ALA A 152 -20.34 -5.92 15.69
CA ALA A 152 -21.34 -6.53 14.81
C ALA A 152 -21.94 -7.83 15.38
N ALA A 153 -21.47 -8.30 16.54
CA ALA A 153 -21.97 -9.52 17.17
C ALA A 153 -23.36 -9.31 17.79
N GLU A 154 -24.09 -10.41 17.97
CA GLU A 154 -25.42 -10.42 18.61
C GLU A 154 -25.37 -9.87 20.05
N ASN A 155 -24.26 -10.09 20.75
CA ASN A 155 -23.99 -9.55 22.08
C ASN A 155 -22.69 -8.73 22.04
N PRO A 156 -22.76 -7.44 21.66
CA PRO A 156 -21.56 -6.61 21.50
C PRO A 156 -20.92 -6.28 22.86
N PRO A 157 -19.58 -6.14 22.93
CA PRO A 157 -18.90 -5.71 24.15
C PRO A 157 -19.20 -4.25 24.50
N ALA A 158 -18.99 -3.87 25.77
CA ALA A 158 -19.25 -2.51 26.27
C ALA A 158 -18.49 -1.40 25.51
N ALA A 159 -17.34 -1.72 24.90
CA ALA A 159 -16.59 -0.79 24.05
C ALA A 159 -17.42 -0.25 22.85
N CYS A 160 -18.49 -0.96 22.47
CA CYS A 160 -19.38 -0.57 21.37
C CYS A 160 -20.42 0.49 21.77
N GLU A 161 -20.56 0.81 23.05
CA GLU A 161 -21.46 1.87 23.54
C GLU A 161 -20.87 3.27 23.35
N GLY A 162 -19.55 3.36 23.17
CA GLY A 162 -18.83 4.62 22.92
C GLY A 162 -18.97 5.13 21.48
N ALA A 163 -18.50 6.35 21.27
CA ALA A 163 -18.31 6.87 19.92
C ALA A 163 -17.24 6.03 19.17
N PRO A 164 -17.37 5.88 17.84
CA PRO A 164 -16.34 5.22 17.06
C PRO A 164 -15.04 6.02 17.10
N GLU A 165 -13.92 5.32 17.09
CA GLU A 165 -12.56 5.89 17.13
C GLU A 165 -12.15 6.47 15.78
#